data_AF-A0A3N5QQC5-F1
#
_entry.id   AF-A0A3N5QQC5-F1
#
_cell.length_a   1.000
_cell.length_b   1.000
_cell.length_c   1.000
_cell.angle_alpha   90.00
_cell.angle_beta   90.00
_cell.angle_gamma   90.00
#
_symmetry.space_group_name_H-M   'P 1'
#
loop_
_entity.id
_entity.type
_entity.pdbx_description
1 polymer ?
#
loop_
_entity_poly.entity_id
_entity_poly.type
_entity_poly.pdbx_seq_one_letter_code
_entity_poly.pdbx_strand_id
1 'polypeptide(L)' 'MQEIRFHGRGGQGAVVGSEILAQAFFIEGKYVQAFPAFGVERRGAPVMAFCRIDDHEIFQ' A
#
# COMPACT_ATOMS: atom_id res chain seq x y z
N MET A 1 11.87 -0.05 -9.67
CA MET A 1 11.09 0.50 -8.53
C MET A 1 9.95 1.40 -9.00
N GLN A 2 8.70 0.99 -8.77
CA GLN A 2 7.50 1.83 -8.85
C GLN A 2 6.88 1.96 -7.45
N GLU A 3 6.38 3.14 -7.09
CA GLU A 3 5.68 3.38 -5.82
C GLU A 3 4.31 4.00 -6.09
N ILE A 4 3.26 3.35 -5.61
CA ILE A 4 1.87 3.77 -5.75
C ILE A 4 1.36 4.17 -4.37
N ARG A 5 0.85 5.39 -4.26
CA ARG A 5 0.26 5.92 -3.04
C ARG A 5 -1.25 5.99 -3.15
N PHE A 6 -1.91 5.35 -2.19
CA PHE A 6 -3.35 5.41 -2.00
C PHE A 6 -3.70 6.49 -1.00
N HIS A 7 -4.72 7.27 -1.32
CA HIS A 7 -5.29 8.28 -0.44
C HIS A 7 -6.75 7.93 -0.15
N GLY A 8 -7.14 8.00 1.11
CA GLY A 8 -8.53 7.82 1.51
C GLY A 8 -8.77 8.25 2.95
N ARG A 9 -9.89 7.82 3.52
CA ARG A 9 -10.18 7.98 4.94
C ARG A 9 -10.31 6.63 5.63
N GLY A 10 -10.14 6.60 6.96
CA GLY A 10 -10.32 5.40 7.77
C GLY A 10 -11.69 4.76 7.50
N GLY A 11 -11.68 3.46 7.16
CA GLY A 11 -12.88 2.70 6.81
C GLY A 11 -13.27 2.70 5.32
N GLN A 12 -12.58 3.46 4.46
CA GLN A 12 -12.89 3.52 3.01
C GLN A 12 -12.06 2.56 2.14
N GLY A 13 -11.28 1.67 2.76
CA GLY A 13 -10.57 0.62 2.03
C GLY A 13 -9.25 1.02 1.35
N ALA A 14 -8.69 2.20 1.60
CA ALA A 14 -7.40 2.61 1.01
C ALA A 14 -6.25 1.63 1.32
N VAL A 15 -6.18 1.12 2.56
CA VAL A 15 -5.19 0.12 2.97
C VAL A 15 -5.43 -1.21 2.25
N VAL A 16 -6.66 -1.72 2.31
CA VAL A 16 -7.06 -2.97 1.66
C VAL A 16 -6.80 -2.92 0.15
N GLY A 17 -7.08 -1.78 -0.50
CA GLY A 17 -6.80 -1.58 -1.93
C GLY A 17 -5.30 -1.68 -2.24
N SER A 18 -4.44 -1.11 -1.39
CA SER A 18 -2.99 -1.23 -1.54
C SER A 18 -2.48 -2.67 -1.37
N GLU A 19 -3.07 -3.42 -0.43
CA GLU A 19 -2.73 -4.83 -0.19
C GLU A 19 -3.19 -5.73 -1.33
N ILE A 20 -4.40 -5.52 -1.87
CA ILE A 20 -4.91 -6.26 -3.04
C ILE A 20 -4.02 -6.01 -4.25
N LEU A 21 -3.61 -4.77 -4.49
CA LEU A 21 -2.73 -4.45 -5.61
C LEU A 21 -1.35 -5.11 -5.44
N ALA A 22 -0.80 -5.10 -4.23
CA ALA A 22 0.46 -5.79 -3.93
C ALA A 22 0.35 -7.30 -4.14
N GLN A 23 -0.76 -7.93 -3.73
CA GLN A 23 -1.01 -9.35 -3.99
C GLN A 23 -1.09 -9.66 -5.48
N ALA A 24 -1.72 -8.79 -6.29
CA ALA A 24 -1.77 -8.98 -7.74
C ALA A 24 -0.35 -9.00 -8.35
N PHE A 25 0.50 -8.02 -8.00
CA PHE A 25 1.88 -7.98 -8.47
C PHE A 25 2.74 -9.14 -7.93
N PHE A 26 2.48 -9.59 -6.70
CA PHE A 26 3.13 -10.77 -6.15
C PHE A 26 2.80 -12.04 -6.94
N ILE A 27 1.53 -12.23 -7.34
CA ILE A 27 1.08 -13.34 -8.19
C ILE A 27 1.76 -13.27 -9.58
N GLU A 28 2.04 -12.06 -10.08
CA GLU A 28 2.82 -11.85 -11.32
C GLU A 28 4.33 -12.08 -11.16
N GLY A 29 4.80 -12.46 -9.96
CA GLY A 29 6.21 -12.77 -9.70
C GLY A 29 7.10 -11.56 -9.42
N LYS A 30 6.51 -10.40 -9.08
CA LYS A 30 7.25 -9.19 -8.69
C LYS A 30 7.57 -9.18 -7.20
N TYR A 31 8.58 -8.41 -6.83
CA TYR A 31 8.87 -8.07 -5.44
C TYR A 31 8.00 -6.91 -5.00
N VAL A 32 7.32 -7.04 -3.86
CA VAL A 32 6.35 -6.06 -3.38
C VAL A 32 6.52 -5.72 -1.90
N GLN A 33 6.21 -4.47 -1.54
CA GLN A 33 5.99 -4.05 -0.16
C GLN A 33 4.72 -3.20 -0.09
N ALA A 34 3.78 -3.58 0.77
CA ALA A 34 2.61 -2.78 1.08
C ALA A 34 2.61 -2.38 2.56
N PHE A 35 2.38 -1.10 2.84
CA PHE A 35 2.30 -0.60 4.21
C PHE A 35 1.41 0.64 4.31
N PRO A 36 0.65 0.77 5.41
CA PRO A 36 -0.11 1.98 5.69
C PRO A 36 0.75 3.06 6.37
N ALA A 37 0.34 4.31 6.22
CA ALA A 37 0.72 5.42 7.08
C ALA A 37 -0.53 6.06 7.67
N PHE A 38 -0.67 5.94 8.99
CA PHE A 38 -1.79 6.49 9.74
C PHE A 38 -1.39 7.81 10.41
N GLY A 39 -2.27 8.81 10.31
CA GLY A 39 -2.20 9.97 11.19
C GLY A 39 -2.54 9.62 12.65
N VAL A 40 -2.40 10.59 13.55
CA VAL A 40 -2.63 10.42 15.00
C VAL A 40 -4.12 10.20 15.34
N GLU A 41 -5.04 10.45 14.41
CA GLU A 41 -6.49 10.46 14.64
C GLU A 41 -7.17 9.08 14.44
N ARG A 42 -8.20 8.78 15.26
CA ARG A 42 -8.77 7.42 15.38
C ARG A 42 -10.02 7.12 14.53
N ARG A 43 -10.75 8.10 14.01
CA ARG A 43 -11.95 7.87 13.15
C ARG A 43 -12.06 8.88 12.02
N GLY A 44 -12.28 8.40 10.79
CA GLY A 44 -12.38 9.26 9.60
C GLY A 44 -11.09 10.01 9.26
N ALA A 45 -9.98 9.68 9.93
CA ALA A 45 -8.69 10.29 9.68
C ALA A 45 -8.26 10.07 8.22
N PRO A 46 -7.56 11.03 7.60
CA PRO A 46 -6.84 10.77 6.37
C PRO A 46 -5.92 9.55 6.54
N VAL A 47 -6.04 8.61 5.62
CA VAL A 47 -5.22 7.41 5.55
C VAL A 47 -4.43 7.46 4.27
N MET A 48 -3.14 7.20 4.39
CA MET A 48 -2.28 6.91 3.25
C MET A 48 -1.89 5.44 3.31
N ALA A 49 -1.77 4.81 2.15
CA ALA A 49 -1.15 3.49 2.05
C ALA A 49 -0.23 3.46 0.83
N PHE A 50 0.78 2.63 0.88
CA PHE A 50 1.85 2.58 -0.10
C PHE A 50 1.96 1.16 -0.64
N CYS A 51 2.18 1.04 -1.95
CA CYS A 51 2.52 -0.20 -2.63
C CYS A 51 3.77 0.05 -3.46
N ARG A 52 4.88 -0.60 -3.10
CA ARG A 52 6.14 -0.57 -3.83
C ARG A 52 6.29 -1.86 -4.61
N ILE A 53 6.73 -1.76 -5.86
CA ILE A 53 6.87 -2.89 -6.79
C ILE A 53 8.22 -2.78 -7.49
N ASP A 54 8.94 -3.88 -7.59
CA ASP A 54 10.17 -3.96 -8.36
C ASP A 54 10.40 -5.35 -8.97
N ASP A 55 11.29 -5.42 -9.96
CA ASP A 55 11.78 -6.66 -10.56
C ASP A 55 12.88 -7.34 -9.71
N HIS A 56 13.36 -6.67 -8.68
CA HIS A 56 14.40 -7.14 -7.75
C HIS A 56 13.97 -6.94 -6.30
N GLU A 57 14.68 -7.55 -5.35
CA GLU A 57 14.41 -7.39 -3.92
C GLU A 57 14.36 -5.92 -3.49
N ILE A 58 13.33 -5.58 -2.72
CA ILE A 58 13.16 -4.25 -2.13
C ILE A 58 13.73 -4.27 -0.72
N PHE A 59 14.85 -3.57 -0.51
CA PHE A 59 15.45 -3.36 0.81
C PHE A 59 14.77 -2.19 1.56
N GLN A 60 14.94 -2.18 2.88
CA GLN A 60 14.26 -1.25 3.78
C GLN A 60 14.80 0.19 3.69
#